data_AF-A0A7D5RH81-F1
#
_entry.id   AF-A0A7D5RH81-F1
#
_cell.length_a   1.000
_cell.length_b   1.000
_cell.length_c   1.000
_cell.angle_alpha   90.00
_cell.angle_beta   90.00
_cell.angle_gamma   90.00
#
_symmetry.space_group_name_H-M   'P 1'
#
loop_
_entity.id
_entity.type
_entity.pdbx_description
1 polymer ?
#
loop_
_entity_poly.entity_id
_entity_poly.type
_entity_poly.pdbx_seq_one_letter_code
_entity_poly.pdbx_strand_id
1 'polypeptide(L)' 'MKIYDTNGRVLKYINAFYAKGRNTITIDNGSINASGVMFYEITSNRRTVTKKMVKLK' A
#
# COMPACT_ATOMS: atom_id res chain seq x y z
N MET A 1 -1.76 -3.45 -5.64
CA MET A 1 -1.03 -2.86 -4.49
C MET A 1 -1.56 -3.49 -3.21
N LYS A 2 -0.66 -3.86 -2.31
CA LYS A 2 -0.98 -4.50 -1.03
C LYS A 2 -0.38 -3.69 0.11
N ILE A 3 -1.11 -3.48 1.20
CA ILE A 3 -0.62 -2.85 2.42
C ILE A 3 -0.68 -3.89 3.54
N TYR A 4 0.40 -4.01 4.31
CA TYR A 4 0.53 -5.00 5.37
C TYR A 4 1.33 -4.48 6.56
N ASP A 5 1.05 -5.03 7.74
CA ASP A 5 1.77 -4.70 8.96
C ASP A 5 3.14 -5.41 9.02
N THR A 6 3.90 -5.14 10.08
CA THR A 6 5.23 -5.73 10.31
C THR A 6 5.20 -7.26 10.46
N ASN A 7 4.04 -7.84 10.77
CA ASN A 7 3.85 -9.28 10.88
C ASN A 7 3.45 -9.91 9.54
N GLY A 8 3.35 -9.12 8.46
CA GLY A 8 2.96 -9.57 7.12
C GLY A 8 1.46 -9.70 6.92
N ARG A 9 0.63 -9.36 7.92
CA ARG A 9 -0.83 -9.44 7.80
C ARG A 9 -1.33 -8.35 6.86
N VAL A 10 -2.15 -8.75 5.90
CA VAL A 10 -2.71 -7.84 4.90
C VAL A 10 -3.76 -6.96 5.54
N LEU A 11 -3.55 -5.64 5.48
CA LEU A 11 -4.48 -4.64 6.01
C LEU A 11 -5.40 -4.11 4.92
N LYS A 12 -4.89 -3.99 3.69
CA LYS A 12 -5.65 -3.50 2.54
C LYS A 12 -5.09 -4.03 1.24
N TYR A 13 -5.96 -4.28 0.27
CA TYR A 13 -5.61 -4.64 -1.09
C TYR A 13 -6.30 -3.69 -2.06
N ILE A 14 -5.55 -3.19 -3.05
CA ILE A 14 -6.04 -2.28 -4.09
C ILE A 14 -5.67 -2.90 -5.44
N ASN A 15 -6.68 -3.31 -6.20
CA ASN A 15 -6.53 -3.82 -7.56
C ASN A 15 -7.21 -2.86 -8.52
N ALA A 16 -6.42 -2.26 -9.42
CA ALA A 16 -6.90 -1.31 -10.41
C ALA A 16 -5.93 -1.25 -11.60
N PHE A 17 -6.44 -0.81 -12.74
CA PHE A 17 -5.64 -0.54 -13.94
C PHE A 17 -5.19 0.92 -13.94
N TYR A 18 -3.90 1.13 -14.24
CA TYR A 18 -3.30 2.45 -14.30
C TYR A 18 -2.64 2.64 -15.66
N ALA A 19 -2.85 3.80 -16.27
CA ALA A 19 -2.15 4.17 -17.50
C ALA A 19 -0.64 4.28 -17.25
N LYS A 20 0.15 4.09 -18.31
CA LYS A 20 1.60 4.30 -18.25
C LYS A 20 1.88 5.77 -17.87
N GLY A 21 2.76 5.96 -16.89
CA GLY A 21 3.16 7.30 -16.45
C GLY A 21 3.13 7.43 -14.93
N ARG A 22 3.15 8.67 -14.45
CA ARG A 22 3.05 8.98 -13.03
C ARG A 22 1.59 8.84 -12.58
N ASN A 23 1.36 8.03 -11.57
CA ASN A 23 0.05 7.80 -10.98
C ASN A 23 0.06 8.22 -9.50
N THR A 24 -1.07 8.71 -9.01
CA THR A 24 -1.28 9.06 -7.61
C THR A 24 -2.39 8.20 -7.05
N ILE A 25 -2.17 7.59 -5.89
CA ILE A 25 -3.17 6.80 -5.17
C ILE A 25 -3.35 7.47 -3.80
N THR A 26 -4.56 7.94 -3.53
CA THR A 26 -4.93 8.51 -2.23
C THR A 26 -5.55 7.42 -1.35
N ILE A 27 -5.14 7.37 -0.09
CA ILE A 27 -5.64 6.40 0.89
C ILE A 27 -6.17 7.17 2.09
N ASP A 28 -7.45 7.00 2.38
CA ASP A 28 -8.08 7.64 3.53
C ASP A 28 -7.58 7.01 4.83
N ASN A 29 -7.30 7.87 5.83
CA ASN A 29 -6.73 7.46 7.11
C ASN A 29 -7.59 6.40 7.84
N GLY A 30 -8.91 6.56 7.79
CA GLY A 30 -9.87 5.63 8.40
C GLY A 30 -10.00 4.29 7.67
N SER A 31 -9.44 4.16 6.47
CA SER A 31 -9.53 2.93 5.68
C SER A 31 -8.51 1.86 6.07
N ILE A 32 -7.58 2.20 6.98
CA ILE A 32 -6.57 1.28 7.54
C ILE A 32 -6.70 1.30 9.06
N ASN A 33 -7.24 0.21 9.61
CA ASN A 33 -7.42 0.00 11.05
C ASN A 33 -6.14 -0.52 11.73
N ALA A 34 -5.03 0.19 11.52
CA ALA A 34 -3.74 -0.05 12.17
C ALA A 34 -3.00 1.28 12.35
N SER A 35 -2.03 1.34 13.26
CA SER A 35 -1.17 2.51 13.46
C SER A 35 0.28 2.06 13.64
N GLY A 36 1.23 2.95 13.37
CA GLY A 36 2.66 2.65 13.42
C GLY A 36 3.25 2.30 12.05
N VAL A 37 4.30 1.49 12.06
CA VAL A 37 5.06 1.12 10.85
C VAL A 37 4.30 0.06 10.05
N MET A 38 4.21 0.28 8.74
CA MET A 38 3.60 -0.62 7.78
C MET A 38 4.44 -0.64 6.49
N PHE A 39 4.12 -1.58 5.63
CA PHE A 39 4.70 -1.66 4.30
C PHE A 39 3.60 -1.65 3.25
N TYR A 40 3.91 -1.07 2.10
CA TYR A 40 3.09 -1.23 0.91
C TYR A 40 3.93 -1.77 -0.23
N GLU A 41 3.30 -2.65 -1.00
CA GLU A 41 3.86 -3.30 -2.17
C GLU A 41 3.04 -2.93 -3.41
N ILE A 42 3.72 -2.46 -4.44
CA ILE A 42 3.15 -2.19 -5.76
C ILE A 42 3.70 -3.24 -6.72
N THR A 43 2.82 -4.15 -7.13
CA THR A 43 3.11 -5.21 -8.09
C THR A 43 2.46 -4.88 -9.42
N SER A 44 3.28 -4.84 -10.46
CA SER A 44 2.88 -4.78 -11.87
C SER A 44 3.35 -6.05 -12.57
N ASN A 45 2.95 -6.24 -13.83
CA ASN A 45 3.42 -7.34 -14.66
C ASN A 45 4.95 -7.39 -14.83
N ARG A 46 5.66 -6.28 -14.63
CA ARG A 46 7.12 -6.20 -14.85
C ARG A 46 7.93 -6.16 -13.56
N ARG A 47 7.37 -5.62 -12.49
CA ARG A 47 8.12 -5.34 -11.27
C ARG A 47 7.22 -5.26 -10.05
N THR A 48 7.80 -5.69 -8.94
CA THR A 48 7.32 -5.45 -7.59
C THR A 48 8.23 -4.45 -6.89
N VAL A 49 7.64 -3.46 -6.22
CA VAL A 49 8.36 -2.48 -5.40
C VAL A 49 7.70 -2.41 -4.03
N THR A 50 8.52 -2.54 -2.99
CA THR A 50 8.09 -2.44 -1.59
C THR A 50 8.64 -1.16 -0.96
N LYS A 51 7.80 -0.52 -0.15
CA LYS A 51 8.12 0.75 0.53
C LYS A 51 7.58 0.74 1.95
N LYS A 52 8.29 1.44 2.85
CA LYS A 52 7.88 1.66 4.24
C LYS A 52 6.93 2.85 4.33
N MET A 53 5.92 2.73 5.16
CA MET A 53 4.96 3.77 5.54
C MET A 53 4.87 3.83 7.06
N VAL A 54 4.59 5.02 7.62
CA VAL A 54 4.28 5.18 9.04
C VAL A 54 2.96 5.93 9.13
N LYS A 55 1.97 5.32 9.78
CA LYS A 55 0.70 5.98 10.10
C LYS A 55 0.73 6.46 11.54
N LEU A 56 0.57 7.77 11.71
CA LEU A 56 0.41 8.39 13.01
C LEU A 56 -1.01 8.13 13.54
N LYS A 57 -1.20 8.22 14.86
CA LYS A 57 -2.53 8.11 15.48
C LYS A 57 -3.40 9.30 15.08
#